data_AF-A0A847QS46-F1
#
_entry.id   AF-A0A847QS46-F1
#
_cell.length_a   1.000
_cell.length_b   1.000
_cell.length_c   1.000
_cell.angle_alpha   90.00
_cell.angle_beta   90.00
_cell.angle_gamma   90.00
#
_symmetry.space_group_name_H-M   'P 1'
#
loop_
_entity.id
_entity.type
_entity.pdbx_description
1 polymer ?
#
loop_
_entity_poly.entity_id
_entity_poly.type
_entity_poly.pdbx_seq_one_letter_code
_entity_poly.pdbx_strand_id
1 'polypeptide(L)'
;MSNKKFYELGLENRVLRAIEDMGFDQPSPIQGAVIPIVLEGYDIIGQAQTGTGKTLAFGAPILSRLERTEKRRKGIIDTLILAPTRELAIQVSEELRRLAKYKEARIVPVFGGQPIGQQIRDLKRQADIVVGTPGRVLDLIRRRILRLEQINFLVLDEADEMLNMGFIEDIEKIIKSCNEERQTLLFSATMPAQIKRLAKRYMRAETKHIAMVEDTMTVSTVSQYYYEVRQGTRFESLCRILDVENPTTAIIFCKTKKGVDTLVGQLQERGYNVEGMHGDMNQSHRLNTLRKFKEGTLEILVATDVAARGIDVDDVSHVINYELPQDVESYVHRIGRTGRANKTGLAYTLVTAREYMTLKQIEKETKSKIKRKEIPTVEDIFKAKSKGIVPLIKEGLKQENYQRFIPLVEQLEKKADLVDIAAVLMNSLYQKEVSYDYTENDIGSSTRYVRLFLTVGRMDRLTPRKLLEFFNKTAHVNREDIGDIDILDKFTFVDATENAAKSILKNCAGKKIGRRKVKVEVSNKKK
;
A
#
# COMPACT_ATOMS: atom_id res chain seq x y z
N MET A 1 2.45 33.36 4.81
CA MET A 1 2.31 32.79 3.45
C MET A 1 1.32 33.67 2.71
N SER A 2 1.67 34.15 1.52
CA SER A 2 0.80 35.02 0.71
C SER A 2 -0.39 34.20 0.20
N ASN A 3 -1.61 34.67 0.47
CA ASN A 3 -2.88 34.02 0.15
C ASN A 3 -3.19 34.20 -1.36
N LYS A 4 -2.34 33.65 -2.23
CA LYS A 4 -2.45 33.83 -3.69
C LYS A 4 -3.66 33.07 -4.22
N LYS A 5 -4.40 33.66 -5.15
CA LYS A 5 -5.48 32.97 -5.89
C LYS A 5 -4.99 32.50 -7.26
N PHE A 6 -5.65 31.51 -7.85
CA PHE A 6 -5.24 30.95 -9.15
C PHE A 6 -5.17 31.97 -10.28
N TYR A 7 -6.08 32.96 -10.31
CA TYR A 7 -6.06 34.02 -11.33
C TYR A 7 -4.81 34.92 -11.26
N GLU A 8 -4.10 34.93 -10.12
CA GLU A 8 -2.88 35.71 -9.91
C GLU A 8 -1.63 35.00 -10.45
N LEU A 9 -1.77 33.75 -10.90
CA LEU A 9 -0.65 32.93 -11.37
C LEU A 9 -0.38 33.06 -12.88
N GLY A 10 -1.12 33.92 -13.59
CA GLY A 10 -0.90 34.18 -15.03
C GLY A 10 -1.40 33.08 -15.97
N LEU A 11 -2.27 32.18 -15.50
CA LEU A 11 -2.87 31.12 -16.31
C LEU A 11 -3.90 31.68 -17.30
N GLU A 12 -4.12 30.94 -18.39
CA GLU A 12 -5.15 31.32 -19.36
C GLU A 12 -6.56 31.13 -18.78
N ASN A 13 -7.48 32.05 -19.11
CA ASN A 13 -8.88 32.04 -18.66
C ASN A 13 -9.61 30.70 -18.85
N ARG A 14 -9.34 29.96 -19.93
CA ARG A 14 -9.95 28.65 -20.18
C ARG A 14 -9.50 27.59 -19.19
N VAL A 15 -8.24 27.65 -18.77
CA VAL A 15 -7.67 26.75 -17.76
C VAL A 15 -8.17 27.16 -16.37
N LEU A 16 -8.21 28.46 -16.07
CA LEU A 16 -8.78 28.97 -14.81
C LEU A 16 -10.23 28.53 -14.61
N ARG A 17 -11.06 28.61 -15.65
CA ARG A 17 -12.44 28.11 -15.61
C ARG A 17 -12.52 26.61 -15.33
N ALA A 18 -11.62 25.82 -15.90
CA ALA A 18 -11.58 24.39 -15.63
C ALA A 18 -11.16 24.09 -14.18
N ILE A 19 -10.23 24.86 -13.61
CA ILE A 19 -9.78 24.74 -12.22
C ILE A 19 -10.94 25.07 -11.26
N GLU A 20 -11.73 26.11 -11.55
CA GLU A 20 -12.92 26.48 -10.76
C GLU A 20 -13.99 25.38 -10.80
N ASP A 21 -14.29 24.82 -11.98
CA ASP A 21 -15.21 23.68 -12.14
C ASP A 21 -14.76 22.42 -11.38
N MET A 22 -13.45 22.28 -11.13
CA MET A 22 -12.89 21.18 -10.35
C MET A 22 -13.01 21.41 -8.83
N GLY A 23 -13.44 22.60 -8.40
CA GLY A 23 -13.62 22.96 -6.98
C GLY A 23 -12.34 23.42 -6.29
N PHE A 24 -11.31 23.83 -7.04
CA PHE A 24 -10.06 24.32 -6.47
C PHE A 24 -10.12 25.83 -6.19
N ASP A 25 -10.19 26.21 -4.91
CA ASP A 25 -10.21 27.62 -4.50
C ASP A 25 -8.82 28.28 -4.48
N GLN A 26 -7.83 27.59 -3.91
CA GLN A 26 -6.49 28.13 -3.70
C GLN A 26 -5.40 27.18 -4.21
N PRO A 27 -4.31 27.71 -4.80
CA PRO A 27 -3.17 26.92 -5.22
C PRO A 27 -2.41 26.39 -3.99
N SER A 28 -2.00 25.13 -4.07
CA SER A 28 -1.08 24.55 -3.10
C SER A 28 0.29 25.25 -3.14
N PRO A 29 1.14 25.12 -2.11
CA PRO A 29 2.46 25.74 -2.08
C PRO A 29 3.32 25.41 -3.31
N ILE A 30 3.28 24.16 -3.78
CA ILE A 30 4.00 23.75 -5.00
C ILE A 30 3.40 24.39 -6.25
N GLN A 31 2.07 24.49 -6.36
CA GLN A 31 1.40 25.13 -7.50
C GLN A 31 1.74 26.62 -7.57
N GLY A 32 1.63 27.35 -6.46
CA GLY A 32 1.92 28.78 -6.39
C GLY A 32 3.39 29.13 -6.67
N ALA A 33 4.31 28.21 -6.39
CA ALA A 33 5.74 28.38 -6.68
C ALA A 33 6.13 27.97 -8.10
N VAL A 34 5.58 26.87 -8.61
CA VAL A 34 5.98 26.29 -9.90
C VAL A 34 5.30 27.00 -11.07
N ILE A 35 4.00 27.25 -11.00
CA ILE A 35 3.21 27.71 -12.16
C ILE A 35 3.79 28.98 -12.80
N PRO A 36 4.11 30.06 -12.04
CA PRO A 36 4.68 31.27 -12.64
C PRO A 36 6.02 31.02 -13.33
N ILE A 37 6.89 30.22 -12.70
CA ILE A 37 8.23 29.91 -13.23
C ILE A 37 8.13 29.10 -14.54
N VAL A 38 7.18 28.15 -14.61
CA VAL A 38 6.94 27.40 -15.83
C VAL A 38 6.41 28.31 -16.93
N LEU A 39 5.51 29.24 -16.60
CA LEU A 39 5.02 30.23 -17.56
C LEU A 39 6.10 31.20 -18.04
N GLU A 40 7.11 31.50 -17.23
CA GLU A 40 8.28 32.30 -17.64
C GLU A 40 9.22 31.55 -18.62
N GLY A 41 9.06 30.23 -18.76
CA GLY A 41 9.83 29.41 -19.70
C GLY A 41 11.07 28.74 -19.11
N TYR A 42 11.24 28.78 -17.78
CA TYR A 42 12.37 28.13 -17.10
C TYR A 42 12.15 26.63 -16.92
N ASP A 43 13.20 25.84 -17.07
CA ASP A 43 13.25 24.46 -16.59
C ASP A 43 13.09 24.42 -15.06
N ILE A 44 12.40 23.41 -14.53
CA ILE A 44 12.16 23.30 -13.09
C ILE A 44 12.44 21.89 -12.55
N ILE A 45 13.02 21.84 -11.35
CA ILE A 45 13.04 20.66 -10.49
C ILE A 45 12.06 20.92 -9.35
N GLY A 46 10.90 20.29 -9.37
CA GLY A 46 9.89 20.34 -8.33
C GLY A 46 10.06 19.17 -7.36
N GLN A 47 10.71 19.42 -6.22
CA GLN A 47 10.87 18.41 -5.17
C GLN A 47 9.72 18.51 -4.16
N ALA A 48 8.77 17.59 -4.23
CA ALA A 48 7.58 17.52 -3.36
C ALA A 48 7.03 16.09 -3.27
N GLN A 49 6.22 15.77 -2.26
CA GLN A 49 5.58 14.45 -2.14
C GLN A 49 4.34 14.31 -3.03
N THR A 50 3.87 13.08 -3.24
CA THR A 50 2.62 12.80 -3.97
C THR A 50 1.41 13.42 -3.26
N GLY A 51 0.35 13.76 -4.00
CA GLY A 51 -0.85 14.39 -3.42
C GLY A 51 -0.71 15.89 -3.10
N THR A 52 0.43 16.52 -3.38
CA THR A 52 0.63 17.98 -3.19
C THR A 52 0.06 18.82 -4.34
N GLY A 53 -0.58 18.19 -5.33
CA GLY A 53 -1.15 18.86 -6.50
C GLY A 53 -0.14 19.15 -7.64
N LYS A 54 0.91 18.32 -7.78
CA LYS A 54 1.94 18.46 -8.82
C LYS A 54 1.39 18.41 -10.25
N THR A 55 0.41 17.53 -10.50
CA THR A 55 -0.18 17.38 -11.82
C THR A 55 -0.77 18.68 -12.33
N LEU A 56 -1.53 19.39 -11.50
CA LEU A 56 -1.99 20.74 -11.83
C LEU A 56 -0.82 21.72 -11.96
N ALA A 57 0.20 21.62 -11.10
CA ALA A 57 1.36 22.50 -11.12
C ALA A 57 2.13 22.49 -12.46
N PHE A 58 2.26 21.35 -13.15
CA PHE A 58 2.79 21.30 -14.51
C PHE A 58 1.71 21.39 -15.60
N GLY A 59 0.55 20.78 -15.37
CA GLY A 59 -0.51 20.64 -16.36
C GLY A 59 -1.18 21.95 -16.73
N ALA A 60 -1.45 22.81 -15.73
CA ALA A 60 -2.09 24.10 -15.94
C ALA A 60 -1.25 25.06 -16.81
N PRO A 61 0.06 25.27 -16.56
CA PRO A 61 0.88 26.12 -17.41
C PRO A 61 1.12 25.53 -18.80
N ILE A 62 1.30 24.20 -18.93
CA ILE A 62 1.41 23.51 -20.23
C ILE A 62 0.14 23.76 -21.06
N LEU A 63 -1.04 23.53 -20.49
CA LEU A 63 -2.31 23.76 -21.18
C LEU A 63 -2.56 25.24 -21.50
N SER A 64 -2.09 26.16 -20.65
CA SER A 64 -2.17 27.61 -20.93
C SER A 64 -1.31 27.99 -22.13
N ARG A 65 -0.13 27.38 -22.29
CA ARG A 65 0.77 27.59 -23.44
C ARG A 65 0.35 26.82 -24.71
N LEU A 66 -0.52 25.83 -24.58
CA LEU A 66 -0.95 24.99 -25.70
C LEU A 66 -1.88 25.76 -26.66
N GLU A 67 -1.36 26.19 -27.81
CA GLU A 67 -2.12 26.91 -28.83
C GLU A 67 -2.62 26.00 -29.96
N ARG A 68 -3.76 26.35 -30.57
CA ARG A 68 -4.28 25.71 -31.78
C ARG A 68 -3.55 26.17 -33.03
N THR A 69 -2.31 25.71 -33.20
CA THR A 69 -1.47 26.05 -34.35
C THR A 69 -1.68 25.12 -35.55
N GLU A 70 -1.19 25.49 -36.73
CA GLU A 70 -1.15 24.60 -37.91
C GLU A 70 -0.33 23.32 -37.66
N LYS A 71 0.69 23.38 -36.79
CA LYS A 71 1.47 22.20 -36.37
C LYS A 71 0.56 21.15 -35.71
N ARG A 72 -0.40 21.60 -34.91
CA ARG A 72 -1.43 20.79 -34.27
C ARG A 72 -2.31 20.07 -35.29
N ARG A 73 -2.68 20.75 -36.38
CA ARG A 73 -3.43 20.14 -37.51
C ARG A 73 -2.64 19.05 -38.24
N LYS A 74 -1.31 19.06 -38.14
CA LYS A 74 -0.41 18.03 -38.71
C LYS A 74 -0.16 16.85 -37.77
N GLY A 75 -0.76 16.84 -36.56
CA GLY A 75 -0.59 15.75 -35.59
C GLY A 75 0.79 15.70 -34.94
N ILE A 76 1.45 16.86 -34.83
CA ILE A 76 2.71 17.01 -34.10
C ILE A 76 2.39 17.07 -32.61
N ILE A 77 3.10 16.26 -31.82
CA ILE A 77 2.96 16.20 -30.37
C ILE A 77 3.66 17.41 -29.77
N ASP A 78 2.97 18.10 -28.86
CA ASP A 78 3.47 19.28 -28.17
C ASP A 78 4.18 18.91 -26.85
N THR A 79 3.61 17.96 -26.11
CA THR A 79 4.09 17.62 -24.77
C THR A 79 4.22 16.11 -24.58
N LEU A 80 5.35 15.67 -24.03
CA LEU A 80 5.54 14.32 -23.51
C LEU A 80 5.65 14.35 -21.98
N ILE A 81 4.89 13.49 -21.31
CA ILE A 81 4.93 13.30 -19.86
C ILE A 81 5.28 11.84 -19.60
N LEU A 82 6.39 11.59 -18.91
CA LEU A 82 6.78 10.26 -18.47
C LEU A 82 6.33 10.04 -17.03
N ALA A 83 5.68 8.89 -16.80
CA ALA A 83 5.25 8.43 -15.49
C ALA A 83 5.73 6.99 -15.23
N PRO A 84 6.11 6.60 -14.00
CA PRO A 84 6.62 5.27 -13.68
C PRO A 84 5.64 4.13 -13.93
N THR A 85 4.34 4.35 -13.68
CA THR A 85 3.33 3.29 -13.72
C THR A 85 2.22 3.61 -14.72
N ARG A 86 1.47 2.58 -15.09
CA ARG A 86 0.34 2.71 -16.01
C ARG A 86 -0.79 3.50 -15.35
N GLU A 87 -0.99 3.21 -14.08
CA GLU A 87 -2.00 3.79 -13.20
C GLU A 87 -1.78 5.30 -13.10
N LEU A 88 -0.54 5.72 -12.84
CA LEU A 88 -0.20 7.14 -12.79
C LEU A 88 -0.34 7.80 -14.17
N ALA A 89 0.07 7.14 -15.25
CA ALA A 89 -0.12 7.67 -16.60
C ALA A 89 -1.61 7.90 -16.94
N ILE A 90 -2.51 7.02 -16.48
CA ILE A 90 -3.96 7.17 -16.62
C ILE A 90 -4.45 8.34 -15.76
N GLN A 91 -4.07 8.37 -14.48
CA GLN A 91 -4.48 9.42 -13.54
C GLN A 91 -4.08 10.81 -14.05
N VAL A 92 -2.81 10.99 -14.43
CA VAL A 92 -2.32 12.24 -15.01
C VAL A 92 -3.08 12.60 -16.27
N SER A 93 -3.40 11.62 -17.13
CA SER A 93 -4.19 11.87 -18.34
C SER A 93 -5.63 12.31 -18.04
N GLU A 94 -6.28 11.71 -17.04
CA GLU A 94 -7.63 12.07 -16.61
C GLU A 94 -7.67 13.47 -15.99
N GLU A 95 -6.70 13.79 -15.14
CA GLU A 95 -6.58 15.10 -14.53
C GLU A 95 -6.31 16.20 -15.57
N LEU A 96 -5.40 15.94 -16.51
CA LEU A 96 -5.17 16.84 -17.64
C LEU A 96 -6.41 17.00 -18.53
N ARG A 97 -7.23 15.96 -18.71
CA ARG A 97 -8.48 16.07 -19.48
C ARG A 97 -9.51 16.96 -18.77
N ARG A 98 -9.59 16.89 -17.44
CA ARG A 98 -10.43 17.79 -16.65
C ARG A 98 -9.95 19.24 -16.78
N LEU A 99 -8.64 19.47 -16.65
CA LEU A 99 -8.03 20.80 -16.87
C LEU A 99 -8.19 21.30 -18.32
N ALA A 100 -8.21 20.40 -19.30
CA ALA A 100 -8.37 20.72 -20.70
C ALA A 100 -9.82 20.83 -21.18
N LYS A 101 -10.82 20.78 -20.28
CA LYS A 101 -12.26 20.82 -20.59
C LYS A 101 -12.62 21.93 -21.60
N TYR A 102 -11.96 23.08 -21.51
CA TYR A 102 -12.18 24.24 -22.39
C TYR A 102 -11.08 24.45 -23.45
N LYS A 103 -10.07 23.57 -23.53
CA LYS A 103 -8.89 23.71 -24.42
C LYS A 103 -8.89 22.76 -25.62
N GLU A 104 -9.88 21.88 -25.74
CA GLU A 104 -9.98 20.87 -26.81
C GLU A 104 -8.62 20.17 -27.09
N ALA A 105 -7.92 19.82 -26.00
CA ALA A 105 -6.64 19.14 -26.06
C ALA A 105 -6.82 17.63 -26.05
N ARG A 106 -6.17 16.95 -26.98
CA ARG A 106 -6.18 15.50 -27.10
C ARG A 106 -5.01 14.92 -26.32
N ILE A 107 -5.33 14.37 -25.16
CA ILE A 107 -4.36 13.72 -24.27
C ILE A 107 -4.46 12.21 -24.46
N VAL A 108 -3.35 11.56 -24.83
CA VAL A 108 -3.30 10.13 -25.12
C VAL A 108 -2.36 9.43 -24.14
N PRO A 109 -2.89 8.55 -23.27
CA PRO A 109 -2.04 7.73 -22.43
C PRO A 109 -1.43 6.54 -23.22
N VAL A 110 -0.15 6.26 -23.02
CA VAL A 110 0.56 5.15 -23.65
C VAL A 110 1.37 4.35 -22.62
N PHE A 111 1.00 3.09 -22.41
CA PHE A 111 1.63 2.25 -21.41
C PHE A 111 1.59 0.76 -21.76
N GLY A 112 2.46 -0.04 -21.13
CA GLY A 112 2.57 -1.50 -21.35
C GLY A 112 1.29 -2.29 -21.03
N GLY A 113 1.24 -3.58 -21.39
CA GLY A 113 0.17 -4.51 -20.97
C GLY A 113 -1.22 -4.29 -21.57
N GLN A 114 -1.42 -3.23 -22.35
CA GLN A 114 -2.54 -3.14 -23.30
C GLN A 114 -2.05 -3.32 -24.74
N PRO A 115 -2.90 -3.84 -25.65
CA PRO A 115 -2.59 -3.97 -27.07
C PRO A 115 -2.12 -2.63 -27.66
N ILE A 116 -0.92 -2.63 -28.24
CA ILE A 116 -0.31 -1.41 -28.80
C ILE A 116 -1.14 -0.82 -29.95
N GLY A 117 -1.88 -1.66 -30.68
CA GLY A 117 -2.69 -1.24 -31.84
C GLY A 117 -3.73 -0.16 -31.51
N GLN A 118 -4.37 -0.21 -30.34
CA GLN A 118 -5.31 0.83 -29.93
C GLN A 118 -4.58 2.16 -29.64
N GLN A 119 -3.46 2.11 -28.94
CA GLN A 119 -2.65 3.30 -28.65
C GLN A 119 -2.10 3.93 -29.94
N ILE A 120 -1.68 3.12 -30.93
CA ILE A 120 -1.28 3.62 -32.26
C ILE A 120 -2.44 4.35 -32.96
N ARG A 121 -3.66 3.81 -32.89
CA ARG A 121 -4.85 4.48 -33.46
C ARG A 121 -5.13 5.80 -32.77
N ASP A 122 -5.01 5.85 -31.45
CA ASP A 122 -5.29 7.06 -30.68
C ASP A 122 -4.24 8.16 -30.92
N LEU A 123 -2.97 7.78 -31.04
CA LEU A 123 -1.88 8.69 -31.43
C LEU A 123 -2.07 9.27 -32.84
N LYS A 124 -2.45 8.42 -33.82
CA LYS A 124 -2.69 8.84 -35.20
C LYS A 124 -3.83 9.84 -35.35
N ARG A 125 -4.73 9.93 -34.37
CA ARG A 125 -5.83 10.89 -34.36
C ARG A 125 -5.42 12.25 -33.77
N GLN A 126 -4.21 12.71 -34.05
CA GLN A 126 -3.65 14.03 -33.65
C GLN A 126 -3.56 14.21 -32.13
N ALA A 127 -2.73 13.41 -31.47
CA ALA A 127 -2.41 13.62 -30.05
C ALA A 127 -1.62 14.93 -29.84
N ASP A 128 -2.04 15.73 -28.87
CA ASP A 128 -1.32 16.95 -28.46
C ASP A 128 -0.36 16.66 -27.31
N ILE A 129 -0.86 15.89 -26.33
CA ILE A 129 -0.14 15.53 -25.12
C ILE A 129 -0.11 14.01 -25.02
N VAL A 130 1.08 13.46 -24.81
CA VAL A 130 1.27 12.03 -24.60
C VAL A 130 1.75 11.81 -23.17
N VAL A 131 1.04 10.99 -22.42
CA VAL A 131 1.43 10.60 -21.06
C VAL A 131 1.76 9.12 -21.07
N GLY A 132 2.95 8.69 -20.64
CA GLY A 132 3.27 7.29 -20.79
C GLY A 132 4.41 6.73 -19.95
N THR A 133 4.44 5.41 -19.87
CA THR A 133 5.52 4.67 -19.20
C THR A 133 6.74 4.57 -20.10
N PRO A 134 7.98 4.72 -19.59
CA PRO A 134 9.20 4.75 -20.40
C PRO A 134 9.30 3.62 -21.43
N GLY A 135 9.11 2.37 -21.01
CA GLY A 135 9.22 1.22 -21.92
C GLY A 135 8.26 1.27 -23.13
N ARG A 136 7.01 1.68 -22.94
CA ARG A 136 6.03 1.79 -24.03
C ARG A 136 6.29 3.00 -24.93
N VAL A 137 6.67 4.13 -24.34
CA VAL A 137 7.06 5.33 -25.10
C VAL A 137 8.24 4.99 -26.01
N LEU A 138 9.26 4.33 -25.46
CA LEU A 138 10.44 3.93 -26.23
C LEU A 138 10.13 2.93 -27.35
N ASP A 139 9.24 1.96 -27.12
CA ASP A 139 8.75 1.04 -28.18
C ASP A 139 8.06 1.81 -29.32
N LEU A 140 7.20 2.78 -28.99
CA LEU A 140 6.50 3.60 -30.00
C LEU A 140 7.45 4.52 -30.79
N ILE A 141 8.51 5.04 -30.16
CA ILE A 141 9.59 5.80 -30.83
C ILE A 141 10.35 4.88 -31.79
N ARG A 142 10.77 3.68 -31.34
CA ARG A 142 11.50 2.70 -32.17
C ARG A 142 10.70 2.28 -33.40
N ARG A 143 9.37 2.17 -33.27
CA ARG A 143 8.43 1.87 -34.36
C ARG A 143 8.14 3.08 -35.27
N ARG A 144 8.74 4.24 -35.01
CA ARG A 144 8.50 5.52 -35.72
C ARG A 144 7.04 5.98 -35.71
N ILE A 145 6.27 5.54 -34.70
CA ILE A 145 4.88 5.96 -34.49
C ILE A 145 4.85 7.25 -33.68
N LEU A 146 5.69 7.33 -32.65
CA LEU A 146 5.83 8.52 -31.80
C LEU A 146 7.03 9.34 -32.27
N ARG A 147 6.78 10.60 -32.60
CA ARG A 147 7.76 11.56 -33.11
C ARG A 147 7.88 12.70 -32.10
N LEU A 148 9.08 12.92 -31.58
CA LEU A 148 9.35 13.83 -30.46
C LEU A 148 10.30 14.97 -30.85
N GLU A 149 10.54 15.17 -32.15
CA GLU A 149 11.48 16.14 -32.69
C GLU A 149 10.99 17.59 -32.61
N GLN A 150 9.76 17.84 -32.14
CA GLN A 150 9.14 19.16 -32.09
C GLN A 150 8.28 19.37 -30.82
N ILE A 151 8.64 18.72 -29.71
CA ILE A 151 7.93 18.94 -28.44
C ILE A 151 8.39 20.26 -27.81
N ASN A 152 7.45 20.98 -27.21
CA ASN A 152 7.73 22.17 -26.41
C ASN A 152 8.02 21.78 -24.95
N PHE A 153 7.41 20.71 -24.46
CA PHE A 153 7.53 20.29 -23.05
C PHE A 153 7.89 18.81 -22.91
N LEU A 154 8.84 18.54 -22.01
CA LEU A 154 9.11 17.21 -21.47
C LEU A 154 8.92 17.23 -19.95
N VAL A 155 8.05 16.36 -19.44
CA VAL A 155 7.83 16.20 -18.00
C VAL A 155 8.30 14.82 -17.55
N LEU A 156 9.08 14.78 -16.47
CA LEU A 156 9.44 13.56 -15.76
C LEU A 156 8.71 13.57 -14.41
N ASP A 157 7.60 12.86 -14.29
CA ASP A 157 6.83 12.78 -13.06
C ASP A 157 7.19 11.52 -12.25
N GLU A 158 7.28 11.66 -10.93
CA GLU A 158 7.83 10.66 -10.01
C GLU A 158 9.16 10.05 -10.53
N ALA A 159 10.13 10.94 -10.84
CA ALA A 159 11.37 10.55 -11.49
C ALA A 159 12.22 9.56 -10.67
N ASP A 160 12.26 9.74 -9.35
CA ASP A 160 12.84 8.79 -8.39
C ASP A 160 12.25 7.38 -8.51
N GLU A 161 10.94 7.26 -8.61
CA GLU A 161 10.27 5.97 -8.79
C GLU A 161 10.63 5.31 -10.13
N MET A 162 10.75 6.09 -11.21
CA MET A 162 11.22 5.56 -12.50
C MET A 162 12.65 4.99 -12.39
N LEU A 163 13.52 5.59 -11.58
CA LEU A 163 14.85 5.03 -11.31
C LEU A 163 14.79 3.73 -10.51
N ASN A 164 13.98 3.70 -9.46
CA ASN A 164 13.80 2.53 -8.60
C ASN A 164 13.29 1.31 -9.41
N MET A 165 12.53 1.56 -10.47
CA MET A 165 12.06 0.54 -11.42
C MET A 165 13.08 0.17 -12.51
N GLY A 166 14.27 0.79 -12.53
CA GLY A 166 15.33 0.52 -13.49
C GLY A 166 15.15 1.19 -14.86
N PHE A 167 14.27 2.17 -15.00
CA PHE A 167 13.99 2.82 -16.30
C PHE A 167 15.00 3.88 -16.72
N ILE A 168 16.09 4.09 -15.98
CA ILE A 168 17.05 5.18 -16.25
C ILE A 168 17.58 5.18 -17.68
N GLU A 169 17.96 4.02 -18.23
CA GLU A 169 18.45 3.92 -19.60
C GLU A 169 17.37 4.24 -20.64
N ASP A 170 16.13 3.83 -20.37
CA ASP A 170 15.01 4.09 -21.26
C ASP A 170 14.67 5.57 -21.28
N ILE A 171 14.67 6.23 -20.11
CA ILE A 171 14.50 7.68 -19.97
C ILE A 171 15.58 8.43 -20.76
N GLU A 172 16.86 8.06 -20.61
CA GLU A 172 17.94 8.71 -21.35
C GLU A 172 17.78 8.55 -22.87
N LYS A 173 17.34 7.38 -23.35
CA LYS A 173 17.06 7.14 -24.78
C LYS A 173 15.89 7.98 -25.28
N ILE A 174 14.83 8.13 -24.47
CA ILE A 174 13.68 8.98 -24.82
C ILE A 174 14.11 10.44 -24.88
N ILE A 175 14.84 10.95 -23.88
CA ILE A 175 15.33 12.33 -23.85
C ILE A 175 16.17 12.64 -25.09
N LYS A 176 17.08 11.73 -25.47
CA LYS A 176 17.90 11.87 -26.69
C LYS A 176 17.09 11.86 -27.98
N SER A 177 15.87 11.33 -27.96
CA SER A 177 14.96 11.34 -29.12
C SER A 177 14.13 12.62 -29.19
N CYS A 178 14.20 13.49 -28.18
CA CYS A 178 13.51 14.78 -28.13
C CYS A 178 14.40 15.90 -28.72
N ASN A 179 13.81 16.98 -29.22
CA ASN A 179 14.53 18.19 -29.63
C ASN A 179 15.22 18.90 -28.45
N GLU A 180 16.33 19.58 -28.71
CA GLU A 180 17.10 20.33 -27.70
C GLU A 180 16.34 21.56 -27.18
N GLU A 181 15.69 22.31 -28.07
CA GLU A 181 14.92 23.50 -27.72
C GLU A 181 13.53 23.12 -27.18
N ARG A 182 13.50 22.66 -25.94
CA ARG A 182 12.27 22.34 -25.17
C ARG A 182 12.43 22.78 -23.73
N GLN A 183 11.31 22.93 -23.02
CA GLN A 183 11.28 23.14 -21.58
C GLN A 183 11.15 21.78 -20.86
N THR A 184 12.01 21.52 -19.89
CA THR A 184 12.02 20.25 -19.12
C THR A 184 11.57 20.50 -17.68
N LEU A 185 10.57 19.74 -17.24
CA LEU A 185 10.04 19.79 -15.87
C LEU A 185 10.27 18.46 -15.19
N LEU A 186 11.02 18.42 -14.09
CA LEU A 186 11.32 17.21 -13.33
C LEU A 186 10.64 17.29 -11.98
N PHE A 187 9.76 16.34 -11.68
CA PHE A 187 9.10 16.19 -10.39
C PHE A 187 9.55 14.91 -9.71
N SER A 188 9.92 15.03 -8.44
CA SER A 188 10.46 13.90 -7.66
C SER A 188 10.19 14.13 -6.17
N ALA A 189 9.98 13.08 -5.38
CA ALA A 189 9.90 13.23 -3.92
C ALA A 189 11.32 13.33 -3.32
N THR A 190 12.23 12.53 -3.86
CA THR A 190 13.64 12.46 -3.45
C THR A 190 14.58 12.88 -4.58
N MET A 191 15.82 13.22 -4.23
CA MET A 191 16.86 13.63 -5.20
C MET A 191 18.12 12.76 -5.06
N PRO A 192 18.06 11.47 -5.39
CA PRO A 192 19.23 10.60 -5.35
C PRO A 192 20.29 11.05 -6.36
N ALA A 193 21.53 10.58 -6.20
CA ALA A 193 22.65 10.99 -7.04
C ALA A 193 22.41 10.77 -8.54
N GLN A 194 21.65 9.73 -8.90
CA GLN A 194 21.25 9.45 -10.27
C GLN A 194 20.31 10.53 -10.86
N ILE A 195 19.27 10.97 -10.12
CA ILE A 195 18.40 12.08 -10.56
C ILE A 195 19.20 13.37 -10.70
N LYS A 196 20.07 13.67 -9.72
CA LYS A 196 20.93 14.86 -9.79
C LYS A 196 21.80 14.88 -11.04
N ARG A 197 22.35 13.72 -11.44
CA ARG A 197 23.12 13.57 -12.69
C ARG A 197 22.25 13.71 -13.93
N LEU A 198 21.05 13.13 -13.92
CA LEU A 198 20.09 13.23 -15.03
C LEU A 198 19.73 14.70 -15.28
N ALA A 199 19.33 15.41 -14.22
CA ALA A 199 18.98 16.83 -14.28
C ALA A 199 20.15 17.67 -14.81
N LYS A 200 21.36 17.49 -14.25
CA LYS A 200 22.56 18.23 -14.68
C LYS A 200 22.92 18.00 -16.16
N ARG A 201 22.61 16.82 -16.71
CA ARG A 201 22.97 16.45 -18.08
C ARG A 201 21.95 16.92 -19.12
N TYR A 202 20.67 16.97 -18.77
CA TYR A 202 19.58 17.09 -19.75
C TYR A 202 18.66 18.30 -19.55
N MET A 203 18.84 19.07 -18.47
CA MET A 203 18.11 20.30 -18.21
C MET A 203 19.01 21.52 -18.42
N ARG A 204 18.42 22.69 -18.64
CA ARG A 204 19.15 23.94 -18.90
C ARG A 204 19.92 24.44 -17.68
N ALA A 205 20.96 25.24 -17.89
CA ALA A 205 21.82 25.73 -16.81
C ALA A 205 21.08 26.61 -15.79
N GLU A 206 20.07 27.34 -16.26
CA GLU A 206 19.22 28.26 -15.49
C GLU A 206 18.04 27.58 -14.77
N THR A 207 18.03 26.24 -14.73
CA THR A 207 16.98 25.43 -14.06
C THR A 207 16.73 25.89 -12.62
N LYS A 208 15.46 26.06 -12.26
CA LYS A 208 15.04 26.44 -10.90
C LYS A 208 14.72 25.19 -10.08
N HIS A 209 15.41 25.01 -8.95
CA HIS A 209 15.09 23.94 -7.99
C HIS A 209 14.17 24.49 -6.90
N ILE A 210 12.92 24.02 -6.92
CA ILE A 210 11.91 24.33 -5.92
C ILE A 210 11.79 23.12 -5.01
N ALA A 211 12.31 23.22 -3.80
CA ALA A 211 12.20 22.19 -2.78
C ALA A 211 11.09 22.58 -1.79
N MET A 212 9.98 21.87 -1.84
CA MET A 212 8.95 21.91 -0.80
C MET A 212 9.40 20.96 0.30
N VAL A 213 10.30 21.44 1.14
CA VAL A 213 10.65 20.78 2.39
C VAL A 213 9.52 21.05 3.36
N GLU A 214 8.46 20.26 3.29
CA GLU A 214 7.66 20.06 4.49
C GLU A 214 8.44 19.06 5.36
N ASP A 215 8.94 19.57 6.49
CA ASP A 215 9.37 18.77 7.66
C ASP A 215 8.55 17.50 7.69
N THR A 216 9.13 16.29 7.60
CA THR A 216 8.63 14.99 8.13
C THR A 216 7.13 14.80 8.49
N MET A 217 6.17 15.50 7.89
CA MET A 217 4.87 15.83 8.51
C MET A 217 3.77 14.93 7.99
N THR A 218 3.98 14.22 6.87
CA THR A 218 3.15 13.07 6.53
C THR A 218 3.22 11.96 7.58
N VAL A 219 4.27 11.92 8.40
CA VAL A 219 4.34 11.07 9.60
C VAL A 219 3.47 11.62 10.73
N SER A 220 3.22 12.93 10.80
CA SER A 220 2.58 13.58 11.95
C SER A 220 1.06 13.36 12.03
N THR A 221 0.37 13.22 10.89
CA THR A 221 -1.08 12.93 10.85
C THR A 221 -1.41 11.44 10.91
N VAL A 222 -0.40 10.57 10.69
CA VAL A 222 -0.57 9.12 10.69
C VAL A 222 -0.08 8.53 12.01
N SER A 223 -1.02 8.00 12.80
CA SER A 223 -0.71 7.27 14.02
C SER A 223 -0.20 5.87 13.66
N GLN A 224 1.05 5.60 14.03
CA GLN A 224 1.77 4.39 13.63
C GLN A 224 1.91 3.41 14.78
N TYR A 225 1.55 2.16 14.50
CA TYR A 225 1.63 1.06 15.44
C TYR A 225 2.22 -0.18 14.79
N TYR A 226 2.84 -1.03 15.60
CA TYR A 226 3.25 -2.36 15.18
C TYR A 226 2.76 -3.44 16.15
N TYR A 227 2.57 -4.63 15.59
CA TYR A 227 2.26 -5.84 16.33
C TYR A 227 3.37 -6.85 16.08
N GLU A 228 3.87 -7.47 17.15
CA GLU A 228 4.81 -8.57 17.04
C GLU A 228 4.04 -9.88 16.80
N VAL A 229 4.32 -10.56 15.69
CA VAL A 229 3.60 -11.76 15.26
C VAL A 229 4.55 -12.89 14.89
N ARG A 230 4.08 -14.14 15.04
CA ARG A 230 4.76 -15.31 14.47
C ARG A 230 4.28 -15.53 13.03
N GLN A 231 5.11 -16.15 12.20
CA GLN A 231 4.77 -16.33 10.79
C GLN A 231 3.51 -17.20 10.60
N GLY A 232 3.38 -18.28 11.39
CA GLY A 232 2.22 -19.17 11.33
C GLY A 232 0.92 -18.52 11.84
N THR A 233 1.02 -17.49 12.67
CA THR A 233 -0.13 -16.83 13.33
C THR A 233 -0.49 -15.49 12.71
N ARG A 234 0.28 -15.06 11.69
CA ARG A 234 0.19 -13.74 11.08
C ARG A 234 -1.18 -13.46 10.45
N PHE A 235 -1.77 -14.45 9.78
CA PHE A 235 -3.08 -14.31 9.15
C PHE A 235 -4.20 -14.11 10.18
N GLU A 236 -4.25 -14.96 11.20
CA GLU A 236 -5.25 -14.83 12.27
C GLU A 236 -5.07 -13.50 13.02
N SER A 237 -3.82 -13.10 13.29
CA SER A 237 -3.50 -11.80 13.89
C SER A 237 -4.07 -10.63 13.08
N LEU A 238 -3.94 -10.68 11.76
CA LEU A 238 -4.52 -9.67 10.86
C LEU A 238 -6.05 -9.62 11.01
N CYS A 239 -6.73 -10.77 11.00
CA CYS A 239 -8.19 -10.84 11.10
C CYS A 239 -8.68 -10.21 12.41
N ARG A 240 -8.03 -10.52 13.54
CA ARG A 240 -8.37 -9.92 14.84
C ARG A 240 -8.18 -8.40 14.86
N ILE A 241 -7.12 -7.90 14.21
CA ILE A 241 -6.89 -6.46 14.07
C ILE A 241 -8.00 -5.82 13.24
N LEU A 242 -8.39 -6.43 12.11
CA LEU A 242 -9.48 -5.94 11.27
C LEU A 242 -10.82 -5.90 12.01
N ASP A 243 -11.13 -6.94 12.80
CA ASP A 243 -12.40 -7.03 13.51
C ASP A 243 -12.52 -6.02 14.67
N VAL A 244 -11.41 -5.69 15.33
CA VAL A 244 -11.42 -4.69 16.40
C VAL A 244 -11.39 -3.26 15.86
N GLU A 245 -10.55 -2.99 14.86
CA GLU A 245 -10.39 -1.64 14.32
C GLU A 245 -11.53 -1.27 13.36
N ASN A 246 -12.18 -2.27 12.74
CA ASN A 246 -13.36 -2.15 11.87
C ASN A 246 -13.22 -1.02 10.83
N PRO A 247 -12.21 -1.09 9.94
CA PRO A 247 -11.86 -0.01 9.03
C PRO A 247 -13.00 0.26 8.03
N THR A 248 -13.27 1.53 7.72
CA THR A 248 -14.18 1.88 6.61
C THR A 248 -13.58 1.54 5.25
N THR A 249 -12.27 1.74 5.14
CA THR A 249 -11.46 1.52 3.94
C THR A 249 -10.02 1.22 4.36
N ALA A 250 -9.46 0.10 3.90
CA ALA A 250 -8.12 -0.33 4.25
C ALA A 250 -7.31 -0.75 3.04
N ILE A 251 -6.02 -0.39 3.03
CA ILE A 251 -5.04 -0.97 2.11
C ILE A 251 -4.11 -1.90 2.89
N ILE A 252 -4.02 -3.16 2.47
CA ILE A 252 -3.14 -4.16 3.05
C ILE A 252 -1.99 -4.46 2.09
N PHE A 253 -0.75 -4.22 2.51
CA PHE A 253 0.42 -4.40 1.67
C PHE A 253 1.12 -5.75 1.87
N CYS A 254 1.35 -6.46 0.76
CA CYS A 254 2.14 -7.70 0.70
C CYS A 254 3.40 -7.50 -0.16
N LYS A 255 4.45 -8.31 0.09
CA LYS A 255 5.70 -8.25 -0.69
C LYS A 255 5.56 -8.84 -2.08
N THR A 256 4.76 -9.90 -2.23
CA THR A 256 4.72 -10.69 -3.47
C THR A 256 3.31 -10.80 -4.03
N LYS A 257 3.21 -10.99 -5.35
CA LYS A 257 1.95 -11.19 -6.07
C LYS A 257 1.20 -12.42 -5.54
N LYS A 258 1.91 -13.54 -5.38
CA LYS A 258 1.36 -14.77 -4.77
C LYS A 258 0.87 -14.52 -3.34
N GLY A 259 1.57 -13.68 -2.58
CA GLY A 259 1.14 -13.28 -1.23
C GLY A 259 -0.18 -12.51 -1.26
N VAL A 260 -0.37 -11.61 -2.23
CA VAL A 260 -1.66 -10.93 -2.45
C VAL A 260 -2.77 -11.93 -2.73
N ASP A 261 -2.60 -12.80 -3.73
CA ASP A 261 -3.63 -13.79 -4.12
C ASP A 261 -4.01 -14.72 -2.96
N THR A 262 -3.00 -15.20 -2.23
CA THR A 262 -3.19 -16.08 -1.07
C THR A 262 -3.97 -15.36 0.03
N LEU A 263 -3.57 -14.13 0.37
CA LEU A 263 -4.22 -13.37 1.43
C LEU A 263 -5.65 -12.98 1.07
N VAL A 264 -5.91 -12.60 -0.18
CA VAL A 264 -7.26 -12.29 -0.68
C VAL A 264 -8.16 -13.51 -0.55
N GLY A 265 -7.71 -14.68 -1.01
CA GLY A 265 -8.49 -15.92 -0.88
C GLY A 265 -8.83 -16.24 0.58
N GLN A 266 -7.83 -16.17 1.47
CA GLN A 266 -8.04 -16.42 2.90
C GLN A 266 -8.98 -15.40 3.55
N LEU A 267 -8.87 -14.11 3.22
CA LEU A 267 -9.76 -13.08 3.76
C LEU A 267 -11.20 -13.21 3.21
N GLN A 268 -11.37 -13.58 1.94
CA GLN A 268 -12.70 -13.86 1.36
C GLN A 268 -13.35 -15.08 1.99
N GLU A 269 -12.59 -16.15 2.27
CA GLU A 269 -13.08 -17.31 3.02
C GLU A 269 -13.53 -16.95 4.44
N ARG A 270 -12.91 -15.92 5.04
CA ARG A 270 -13.35 -15.32 6.31
C ARG A 270 -14.49 -14.30 6.14
N GLY A 271 -15.02 -14.09 4.93
CA GLY A 271 -16.16 -13.19 4.71
C GLY A 271 -15.84 -11.70 4.64
N TYR A 272 -14.56 -11.30 4.56
CA TYR A 272 -14.22 -9.89 4.37
C TYR A 272 -14.50 -9.43 2.93
N ASN A 273 -14.99 -8.19 2.78
CA ASN A 273 -15.14 -7.54 1.48
C ASN A 273 -13.76 -7.06 0.96
N VAL A 274 -13.10 -7.93 0.20
CA VAL A 274 -11.70 -7.75 -0.22
C VAL A 274 -11.45 -8.14 -1.67
N GLU A 275 -10.58 -7.38 -2.33
CA GLU A 275 -10.02 -7.70 -3.65
C GLU A 275 -8.51 -7.43 -3.66
N GLY A 276 -7.80 -8.10 -4.59
CA GLY A 276 -6.35 -7.98 -4.75
C GLY A 276 -5.95 -6.98 -5.83
N MET A 277 -4.72 -6.45 -5.73
CA MET A 277 -4.07 -5.70 -6.80
C MET A 277 -2.58 -6.04 -6.92
N HIS A 278 -2.19 -6.65 -8.02
CA HIS A 278 -0.79 -6.95 -8.32
C HIS A 278 -0.49 -6.87 -9.83
N GLY A 279 0.79 -6.91 -10.19
CA GLY A 279 1.25 -6.64 -11.55
C GLY A 279 0.87 -7.66 -12.63
N ASP A 280 0.35 -8.84 -12.26
CA ASP A 280 -0.07 -9.89 -13.21
C ASP A 280 -1.58 -9.86 -13.50
N MET A 281 -2.33 -9.04 -12.79
CA MET A 281 -3.76 -8.88 -13.05
C MET A 281 -3.99 -8.22 -14.39
N ASN A 282 -5.08 -8.64 -15.04
CA ASN A 282 -5.52 -7.97 -16.26
C ASN A 282 -5.89 -6.50 -15.95
N GLN A 283 -5.72 -5.63 -16.94
CA GLN A 283 -5.90 -4.19 -16.73
C GLN A 283 -7.36 -3.82 -16.44
N SER A 284 -8.32 -4.48 -17.09
CA SER A 284 -9.75 -4.19 -16.90
C SER A 284 -10.21 -4.49 -15.47
N HIS A 285 -9.71 -5.58 -14.89
CA HIS A 285 -9.98 -5.98 -13.53
C HIS A 285 -9.33 -5.01 -12.54
N ARG A 286 -8.06 -4.64 -12.73
CA ARG A 286 -7.41 -3.60 -11.90
C ARG A 286 -8.18 -2.28 -11.90
N LEU A 287 -8.61 -1.79 -13.07
CA LEU A 287 -9.40 -0.56 -13.17
C LEU A 287 -10.77 -0.69 -12.48
N ASN A 288 -11.40 -1.86 -12.57
CA ASN A 288 -12.66 -2.12 -11.89
C ASN A 288 -12.49 -2.18 -10.37
N THR A 289 -11.45 -2.86 -9.87
CA THR A 289 -11.11 -2.93 -8.45
C THR A 289 -10.80 -1.55 -7.88
N LEU A 290 -10.01 -0.73 -8.60
CA LEU A 290 -9.77 0.67 -8.21
C LEU A 290 -11.05 1.49 -8.14
N ARG A 291 -11.94 1.32 -9.13
CA ARG A 291 -13.23 2.02 -9.15
C ARG A 291 -14.07 1.65 -7.92
N LYS A 292 -14.24 0.35 -7.64
CA LYS A 292 -14.98 -0.13 -6.48
C LYS A 292 -14.40 0.41 -5.17
N PHE A 293 -13.08 0.41 -5.05
CA PHE A 293 -12.37 0.92 -3.88
C PHE A 293 -12.57 2.43 -3.70
N LYS A 294 -12.52 3.21 -4.79
CA LYS A 294 -12.76 4.65 -4.77
C LYS A 294 -14.22 5.01 -4.47
N GLU A 295 -15.16 4.20 -4.93
CA GLU A 295 -16.59 4.35 -4.66
C GLU A 295 -17.01 3.86 -3.28
N GLY A 296 -16.10 3.28 -2.48
CA GLY A 296 -16.39 2.74 -1.14
C GLY A 296 -17.20 1.45 -1.14
N THR A 297 -17.39 0.81 -2.30
CA THR A 297 -18.06 -0.50 -2.40
C THR A 297 -17.13 -1.66 -2.07
N LEU A 298 -15.82 -1.42 -2.08
CA LEU A 298 -14.79 -2.34 -1.61
C LEU A 298 -14.14 -1.76 -0.34
N GLU A 299 -14.21 -2.50 0.76
CA GLU A 299 -13.64 -2.09 2.05
C GLU A 299 -12.13 -2.32 2.11
N ILE A 300 -11.65 -3.47 1.63
CA ILE A 300 -10.25 -3.86 1.78
C ILE A 300 -9.60 -4.08 0.41
N LEU A 301 -8.49 -3.40 0.17
CA LEU A 301 -7.62 -3.62 -0.99
C LEU A 301 -6.30 -4.25 -0.56
N VAL A 302 -6.02 -5.48 -0.99
CA VAL A 302 -4.72 -6.11 -0.76
C VAL A 302 -3.82 -5.85 -1.96
N ALA A 303 -2.64 -5.26 -1.79
CA ALA A 303 -1.79 -4.86 -2.93
C ALA A 303 -0.30 -5.09 -2.72
N THR A 304 0.44 -5.19 -3.84
CA THR A 304 1.91 -5.02 -3.82
C THR A 304 2.29 -3.55 -3.95
N ASP A 305 3.51 -3.19 -3.55
CA ASP A 305 4.03 -1.81 -3.66
C ASP A 305 3.84 -1.21 -5.05
N VAL A 306 4.23 -1.95 -6.08
CA VAL A 306 4.12 -1.52 -7.49
C VAL A 306 2.67 -1.28 -7.89
N ALA A 307 1.75 -2.10 -7.37
CA ALA A 307 0.36 -2.06 -7.78
C ALA A 307 -0.46 -0.99 -7.07
N ALA A 308 -0.03 -0.59 -5.87
CA ALA A 308 -0.66 0.46 -5.08
C ALA A 308 -0.04 1.87 -5.27
N ARG A 309 1.05 1.98 -6.04
CA ARG A 309 1.56 3.27 -6.52
C ARG A 309 0.56 3.92 -7.48
N GLY A 310 0.32 5.22 -7.32
CA GLY A 310 -0.70 5.95 -8.09
C GLY A 310 -2.15 5.66 -7.66
N ILE A 311 -2.39 4.97 -6.54
CA ILE A 311 -3.73 4.94 -5.95
C ILE A 311 -4.00 6.29 -5.30
N ASP A 312 -4.84 7.08 -5.96
CA ASP A 312 -5.32 8.37 -5.47
C ASP A 312 -6.73 8.20 -4.88
N VAL A 313 -6.74 7.83 -3.60
CA VAL A 313 -7.94 7.64 -2.80
C VAL A 313 -7.78 8.49 -1.55
N ASP A 314 -8.59 9.54 -1.46
CA ASP A 314 -8.50 10.55 -0.39
C ASP A 314 -8.98 10.01 0.97
N ASP A 315 -9.71 8.88 0.97
CA ASP A 315 -10.47 8.38 2.11
C ASP A 315 -9.98 7.04 2.67
N VAL A 316 -8.69 6.70 2.55
CA VAL A 316 -8.17 5.47 3.19
C VAL A 316 -8.03 5.69 4.70
N SER A 317 -8.86 5.01 5.50
CA SER A 317 -8.81 5.11 6.97
C SER A 317 -7.61 4.37 7.57
N HIS A 318 -7.23 3.25 6.96
CA HIS A 318 -6.25 2.33 7.51
C HIS A 318 -5.24 1.85 6.45
N VAL A 319 -3.97 1.82 6.83
CA VAL A 319 -2.93 1.14 6.07
C VAL A 319 -2.36 0.01 6.93
N ILE A 320 -2.32 -1.20 6.40
CA ILE A 320 -1.78 -2.37 7.10
C ILE A 320 -0.62 -2.95 6.30
N ASN A 321 0.58 -2.88 6.85
CA ASN A 321 1.72 -3.63 6.34
C ASN A 321 1.62 -5.07 6.85
N TYR A 322 1.01 -5.96 6.06
CA TYR A 322 0.97 -7.40 6.37
C TYR A 322 2.37 -8.01 6.38
N GLU A 323 3.23 -7.49 5.51
CA GLU A 323 4.67 -7.76 5.51
C GLU A 323 5.45 -6.45 5.50
N LEU A 324 6.45 -6.33 6.36
CA LEU A 324 7.27 -5.12 6.47
C LEU A 324 8.00 -4.82 5.13
N PRO A 325 7.98 -3.58 4.62
CA PRO A 325 8.75 -3.22 3.43
C PRO A 325 10.25 -3.39 3.64
N GLN A 326 11.01 -3.49 2.55
CA GLN A 326 12.47 -3.72 2.60
C GLN A 326 13.26 -2.46 2.93
N ASP A 327 12.70 -1.28 2.63
CA ASP A 327 13.36 0.01 2.75
C ASP A 327 12.40 1.08 3.30
N VAL A 328 13.00 2.20 3.72
CA VAL A 328 12.30 3.30 4.41
C VAL A 328 11.42 4.11 3.46
N GLU A 329 11.83 4.28 2.20
CA GLU A 329 11.07 5.02 1.19
C GLU A 329 9.75 4.31 0.91
N SER A 330 9.80 3.00 0.67
CA SER A 330 8.62 2.14 0.53
C SER A 330 7.71 2.23 1.75
N TYR A 331 8.25 2.21 2.98
CA TYR A 331 7.44 2.38 4.20
C TYR A 331 6.66 3.70 4.21
N VAL A 332 7.35 4.81 3.96
CA VAL A 332 6.74 6.14 3.93
C VAL A 332 5.68 6.22 2.83
N HIS A 333 5.93 5.66 1.65
CA HIS A 333 4.97 5.63 0.55
C HIS A 333 3.71 4.80 0.83
N ARG A 334 3.85 3.71 1.59
CA ARG A 334 2.72 2.89 2.03
C ARG A 334 1.85 3.63 3.03
N ILE A 335 2.45 4.13 4.12
CA ILE A 335 1.67 4.80 5.17
C ILE A 335 1.08 6.14 4.69
N GLY A 336 1.73 6.81 3.73
CA GLY A 336 1.20 8.01 3.07
C GLY A 336 -0.02 7.77 2.18
N ARG A 337 -0.57 6.55 2.14
CA ARG A 337 -1.88 6.27 1.55
C ARG A 337 -3.04 6.66 2.47
N THR A 338 -2.80 6.80 3.77
CA THR A 338 -3.78 7.33 4.73
C THR A 338 -3.34 8.70 5.25
N GLY A 339 -4.18 9.37 6.04
CA GLY A 339 -3.86 10.65 6.69
C GLY A 339 -3.72 11.84 5.73
N ARG A 340 -4.41 11.78 4.57
CA ARG A 340 -4.43 12.84 3.55
C ARG A 340 -5.49 13.90 3.86
N ALA A 341 -5.38 15.07 3.22
CA ALA A 341 -6.38 16.14 3.27
C ALA A 341 -6.84 16.55 4.70
N ASN A 342 -5.88 16.71 5.63
CA ASN A 342 -6.10 17.03 7.05
C ASN A 342 -6.86 15.99 7.89
N LYS A 343 -7.07 14.77 7.36
CA LYS A 343 -7.62 13.65 8.14
C LYS A 343 -6.51 12.92 8.89
N THR A 344 -6.86 12.32 10.03
CA THR A 344 -5.95 11.41 10.74
C THR A 344 -6.01 10.01 10.13
N GLY A 345 -4.86 9.37 9.98
CA GLY A 345 -4.74 8.01 9.46
C GLY A 345 -4.20 7.03 10.49
N LEU A 346 -4.53 5.74 10.35
CA LEU A 346 -3.96 4.67 11.17
C LEU A 346 -3.09 3.76 10.31
N ALA A 347 -1.84 3.55 10.74
CA ALA A 347 -0.92 2.63 10.09
C ALA A 347 -0.52 1.50 11.04
N TYR A 348 -0.86 0.28 10.67
CA TYR A 348 -0.51 -0.95 11.40
C TYR A 348 0.57 -1.73 10.65
N THR A 349 1.53 -2.26 11.38
CA THR A 349 2.62 -3.06 10.80
C THR A 349 2.77 -4.38 11.55
N LEU A 350 2.65 -5.49 10.84
CA LEU A 350 2.85 -6.82 11.40
C LEU A 350 4.33 -7.19 11.25
N VAL A 351 5.00 -7.43 12.37
CA VAL A 351 6.46 -7.59 12.43
C VAL A 351 6.81 -8.93 13.04
N THR A 352 7.62 -9.72 12.33
CA THR A 352 8.23 -10.92 12.93
C THR A 352 9.52 -10.57 13.66
N ALA A 353 9.99 -11.48 14.53
CA ALA A 353 11.27 -11.33 15.22
C ALA A 353 12.46 -11.03 14.27
N ARG A 354 12.44 -11.56 13.04
CA ARG A 354 13.49 -11.32 12.03
C ARG A 354 13.39 -9.92 11.39
N GLU A 355 12.19 -9.35 11.34
CA GLU A 355 11.91 -8.05 10.73
C GLU A 355 12.06 -6.89 11.74
N TYR A 356 12.21 -7.20 13.04
CA TYR A 356 12.30 -6.19 14.09
C TYR A 356 13.49 -5.23 13.92
N MET A 357 14.64 -5.72 13.44
CA MET A 357 15.80 -4.85 13.17
C MET A 357 15.53 -3.86 12.03
N THR A 358 14.85 -4.31 10.98
CA THR A 358 14.44 -3.44 9.87
C THR A 358 13.42 -2.40 10.33
N LEU A 359 12.47 -2.76 11.20
CA LEU A 359 11.54 -1.80 11.82
C LEU A 359 12.31 -0.71 12.58
N LYS A 360 13.33 -1.07 13.36
CA LYS A 360 14.16 -0.11 14.11
C LYS A 360 14.95 0.82 13.20
N GLN A 361 15.43 0.32 12.06
CA GLN A 361 16.06 1.15 11.05
C GLN A 361 15.06 2.17 10.47
N ILE A 362 13.85 1.73 10.13
CA ILE A 362 12.77 2.61 9.66
C ILE A 362 12.45 3.69 10.69
N GLU A 363 12.27 3.35 11.98
CA GLU A 363 12.03 4.34 13.05
C GLU A 363 13.16 5.37 13.13
N LYS A 364 14.42 4.93 13.04
CA LYS A 364 15.59 5.80 13.12
C LYS A 364 15.66 6.78 11.95
N GLU A 365 15.45 6.31 10.73
CA GLU A 365 15.55 7.13 9.52
C GLU A 365 14.36 8.08 9.36
N THR A 366 13.15 7.62 9.70
CA THR A 366 11.94 8.46 9.67
C THR A 366 11.85 9.42 10.85
N LYS A 367 12.71 9.26 11.88
CA LYS A 367 12.62 9.95 13.17
C LYS A 367 11.23 9.84 13.81
N SER A 368 10.51 8.77 13.51
CA SER A 368 9.16 8.52 13.98
C SER A 368 9.15 7.40 15.02
N LYS A 369 8.15 7.42 15.92
CA LYS A 369 7.98 6.39 16.94
C LYS A 369 6.79 5.52 16.56
N ILE A 370 7.06 4.25 16.25
CA ILE A 370 6.03 3.26 15.91
C ILE A 370 5.69 2.53 17.22
N LYS A 371 4.49 2.77 17.75
CA LYS A 371 4.10 2.26 19.08
C LYS A 371 3.75 0.77 19.01
N ARG A 372 4.25 -0.02 19.96
CA ARG A 372 3.84 -1.42 20.09
C ARG A 372 2.39 -1.50 20.54
N LYS A 373 1.60 -2.38 19.92
CA LYS A 373 0.31 -2.85 20.44
C LYS A 373 0.35 -4.37 20.64
N GLU A 374 -0.48 -4.86 21.55
CA GLU A 374 -0.71 -6.30 21.76
C GLU A 374 -1.81 -6.78 20.80
N ILE A 375 -1.70 -8.03 20.34
CA ILE A 375 -2.72 -8.60 19.45
C ILE A 375 -4.06 -8.66 20.18
N PRO A 376 -5.18 -8.24 19.54
CA PRO A 376 -6.47 -8.28 20.20
C PRO A 376 -6.89 -9.70 20.64
N THR A 377 -7.54 -9.74 21.79
CA THR A 377 -8.14 -10.96 22.35
C THR A 377 -9.57 -11.16 21.82
N VAL A 378 -10.13 -12.36 22.03
CA VAL A 378 -11.54 -12.66 21.74
C VAL A 378 -12.46 -11.70 22.48
N GLU A 379 -12.10 -11.33 23.72
CA GLU A 379 -12.88 -10.38 24.52
C GLU A 379 -12.84 -8.96 23.91
N ASP A 380 -11.70 -8.55 23.35
CA ASP A 380 -11.58 -7.26 22.67
C ASP A 380 -12.46 -7.21 21.41
N ILE A 381 -12.47 -8.29 20.63
CA ILE A 381 -13.33 -8.45 19.44
C ILE A 381 -14.81 -8.40 19.85
N PHE A 382 -15.17 -9.16 20.89
CA PHE A 382 -16.52 -9.18 21.42
C PHE A 382 -16.99 -7.77 21.82
N LYS A 383 -16.17 -7.03 22.58
CA LYS A 383 -16.46 -5.66 22.99
C LYS A 383 -16.58 -4.71 21.81
N ALA A 384 -15.67 -4.78 20.85
CA ALA A 384 -15.67 -3.90 19.68
C ALA A 384 -16.94 -4.08 18.83
N LYS A 385 -17.29 -5.31 18.51
CA LYS A 385 -18.47 -5.63 17.68
C LYS A 385 -19.78 -5.42 18.42
N SER A 386 -19.85 -5.77 19.71
CA SER A 386 -21.05 -5.54 20.53
C SER A 386 -21.37 -4.05 20.69
N LYS A 387 -20.36 -3.17 20.69
CA LYS A 387 -20.54 -1.72 20.76
C LYS A 387 -21.30 -1.17 19.55
N GLY A 388 -21.20 -1.81 18.38
CA GLY A 388 -21.95 -1.43 17.16
C GLY A 388 -23.43 -1.84 17.19
N ILE A 389 -23.77 -2.93 17.90
CA ILE A 389 -25.12 -3.48 17.97
C ILE A 389 -26.06 -2.59 18.80
N VAL A 390 -25.56 -2.04 19.91
CA VAL A 390 -26.38 -1.24 20.85
C VAL A 390 -27.00 0.01 20.19
N PRO A 391 -26.26 0.83 19.41
CA PRO A 391 -26.84 1.91 18.63
C PRO A 391 -27.92 1.46 17.65
N LEU A 392 -27.73 0.32 16.99
CA LEU A 392 -28.67 -0.21 15.99
C LEU A 392 -30.00 -0.59 16.63
N ILE A 393 -29.97 -1.18 17.82
CA ILE A 393 -31.18 -1.44 18.64
C ILE A 393 -31.84 -0.12 19.05
N LYS A 394 -31.06 0.86 19.55
CA LYS A 394 -31.59 2.16 19.96
C LYS A 394 -32.27 2.92 18.81
N GLU A 395 -31.74 2.82 17.60
CA GLU A 395 -32.31 3.44 16.42
C GLU A 395 -33.56 2.70 15.93
N GLY A 396 -33.55 1.37 15.94
CA GLY A 396 -34.72 0.55 15.65
C GLY A 396 -35.91 0.84 16.59
N LEU A 397 -35.64 1.11 17.88
CA LEU A 397 -36.64 1.51 18.86
C LEU A 397 -37.31 2.86 18.52
N LYS A 398 -36.64 3.75 17.77
CA LYS A 398 -37.23 5.04 17.34
C LYS A 398 -38.13 4.90 16.11
N GLN A 399 -37.92 3.88 15.29
CA GLN A 399 -38.61 3.72 14.01
C GLN A 399 -39.93 2.92 14.10
N GLU A 400 -40.31 2.45 15.30
CA GLU A 400 -41.54 1.68 15.61
C GLU A 400 -41.82 0.41 14.77
N ASN A 401 -40.97 0.09 13.79
CA ASN A 401 -41.07 -1.09 12.91
C ASN A 401 -40.99 -2.44 13.64
N TYR A 402 -40.66 -2.43 14.93
CA TYR A 402 -40.62 -3.62 15.79
C TYR A 402 -42.00 -4.06 16.28
N GLN A 403 -43.04 -3.21 16.21
CA GLN A 403 -44.38 -3.49 16.74
C GLN A 403 -44.99 -4.79 16.20
N ARG A 404 -44.78 -5.09 14.90
CA ARG A 404 -45.24 -6.34 14.26
C ARG A 404 -44.66 -7.63 14.87
N PHE A 405 -43.53 -7.53 15.57
CA PHE A 405 -42.88 -8.67 16.22
C PHE A 405 -43.33 -8.86 17.68
N ILE A 406 -44.04 -7.89 18.28
CA ILE A 406 -44.49 -7.96 19.68
C ILE A 406 -45.28 -9.24 19.98
N PRO A 407 -46.30 -9.65 19.18
CA PRO A 407 -47.06 -10.87 19.48
C PRO A 407 -46.19 -12.14 19.48
N LEU A 408 -45.13 -12.16 18.67
CA LEU A 408 -44.20 -13.28 18.60
C LEU A 408 -43.29 -13.32 19.85
N VAL A 409 -42.82 -12.15 20.31
CA VAL A 409 -42.00 -12.04 21.52
C VAL A 409 -42.82 -12.40 22.76
N GLU A 410 -44.07 -11.95 22.86
CA GLU A 410 -45.00 -12.34 23.94
C GLU A 410 -45.26 -13.86 23.96
N GLN A 411 -45.30 -14.50 22.79
CA GLN A 411 -45.42 -15.96 22.70
C GLN A 411 -44.15 -16.67 23.21
N LEU A 412 -42.96 -16.10 22.95
CA LEU A 412 -41.68 -16.62 23.41
C LEU A 412 -41.51 -16.43 24.92
N GLU A 413 -41.93 -15.29 25.47
CA GLU A 413 -41.89 -14.97 26.91
C GLU A 413 -42.65 -16.01 27.75
N LYS A 414 -43.73 -16.60 27.22
CA LYS A 414 -44.45 -17.70 27.88
C LYS A 414 -43.59 -18.95 28.11
N LYS A 415 -42.45 -19.09 27.43
CA LYS A 415 -41.59 -20.28 27.44
C LYS A 415 -40.16 -20.00 27.90
N ALA A 416 -39.71 -18.75 27.92
CA ALA A 416 -38.35 -18.36 28.27
C ALA A 416 -38.30 -16.92 28.82
N ASP A 417 -37.27 -16.61 29.60
CA ASP A 417 -37.06 -15.27 30.15
C ASP A 417 -36.72 -14.25 29.06
N LEU A 418 -37.21 -13.01 29.19
CA LEU A 418 -36.97 -11.93 28.21
C LEU A 418 -35.48 -11.60 28.06
N VAL A 419 -34.70 -11.70 29.13
CA VAL A 419 -33.24 -11.47 29.10
C VAL A 419 -32.56 -12.55 28.27
N ASP A 420 -32.95 -13.81 28.43
CA ASP A 420 -32.41 -14.92 27.65
C ASP A 420 -32.77 -14.79 26.17
N ILE A 421 -34.01 -14.41 25.86
CA ILE A 421 -34.46 -14.14 24.49
C ILE A 421 -33.64 -12.99 23.88
N ALA A 422 -33.45 -11.89 24.62
CA ALA A 422 -32.66 -10.76 24.16
C ALA A 422 -31.18 -11.12 23.97
N ALA A 423 -30.61 -11.94 24.86
CA ALA A 423 -29.25 -12.44 24.73
C ALA A 423 -29.06 -13.32 23.49
N VAL A 424 -30.02 -14.21 23.18
CA VAL A 424 -30.00 -15.03 21.97
C VAL A 424 -30.07 -14.18 20.71
N LEU A 425 -30.94 -13.17 20.69
CA LEU A 425 -31.05 -12.23 19.56
C LEU A 425 -29.77 -11.39 19.40
N MET A 426 -29.19 -10.90 20.50
CA MET A 426 -27.91 -10.19 20.47
C MET A 426 -26.78 -11.08 19.96
N ASN A 427 -26.73 -12.35 20.39
CA ASN A 427 -25.76 -13.32 19.89
C ASN A 427 -25.95 -13.58 18.38
N SER A 428 -27.19 -13.65 17.90
CA SER A 428 -27.48 -13.81 16.47
C SER A 428 -27.04 -12.59 15.64
N LEU A 429 -27.23 -11.37 16.16
CA LEU A 429 -26.73 -10.15 15.51
C LEU A 429 -25.19 -10.10 15.53
N TYR A 430 -24.58 -10.46 16.65
CA TYR A 430 -23.13 -10.56 16.77
C TYR A 430 -22.54 -11.54 15.76
N GLN A 431 -23.12 -12.74 15.61
CA GLN A 431 -22.67 -13.73 14.63
C GLN A 431 -22.74 -13.25 13.17
N LYS A 432 -23.55 -12.23 12.86
CA LYS A 432 -23.58 -11.61 11.52
C LYS A 432 -22.51 -10.54 11.34
N GLU A 433 -22.09 -9.89 12.41
CA GLU A 433 -21.07 -8.84 12.44
C GLU A 433 -19.64 -9.39 12.50
N VAL A 434 -19.50 -10.64 12.93
CA VAL A 434 -18.19 -11.31 13.03
C VAL A 434 -17.96 -12.23 11.85
N SER A 435 -16.87 -11.97 11.15
CA SER A 435 -16.33 -12.73 10.02
C SER A 435 -15.93 -14.18 10.36
N TYR A 436 -15.56 -14.44 11.62
CA TYR A 436 -15.06 -15.74 12.07
C TYR A 436 -15.31 -15.99 13.57
N ASP A 437 -15.65 -17.22 13.94
CA ASP A 437 -15.87 -17.59 15.34
C ASP A 437 -14.53 -17.84 16.06
N TYR A 438 -14.05 -16.85 16.80
CA TYR A 438 -12.82 -16.97 17.59
C TYR A 438 -13.14 -17.60 18.94
N THR A 439 -12.68 -18.82 19.16
CA THR A 439 -12.98 -19.58 20.38
C THR A 439 -11.92 -19.45 21.49
N GLU A 440 -10.69 -19.06 21.13
CA GLU A 440 -9.57 -19.01 22.07
C GLU A 440 -8.71 -17.76 21.88
N ASN A 441 -8.09 -17.28 22.95
CA ASN A 441 -7.16 -16.15 22.88
C ASN A 441 -5.79 -16.51 22.31
N ASP A 442 -5.43 -17.80 22.33
CA ASP A 442 -4.17 -18.29 21.77
C ASP A 442 -4.29 -18.36 20.24
N ILE A 443 -3.33 -17.75 19.54
CA ILE A 443 -3.37 -17.59 18.08
C ILE A 443 -2.48 -18.69 17.49
N GLY A 444 -3.07 -19.57 16.68
CA GLY A 444 -2.40 -20.74 16.09
C GLY A 444 -2.83 -22.08 16.68
N SER A 445 -3.71 -22.78 15.95
CA SER A 445 -3.90 -24.24 15.91
C SER A 445 -3.47 -25.02 17.16
N SER A 446 -4.38 -25.14 18.13
CA SER A 446 -4.82 -26.36 18.85
C SER A 446 -3.79 -27.37 19.41
N THR A 447 -2.49 -27.10 19.42
CA THR A 447 -1.51 -27.96 20.06
C THR A 447 -0.63 -27.12 20.96
N ARG A 448 -0.87 -27.21 22.26
CA ARG A 448 -0.03 -26.56 23.27
C ARG A 448 1.39 -27.11 23.15
N TYR A 449 2.29 -26.34 22.54
CA TYR A 449 3.70 -26.67 22.43
C TYR A 449 4.44 -26.25 23.72
N VAL A 450 5.24 -27.17 24.26
CA VAL A 450 6.16 -26.93 25.37
C VAL A 450 7.55 -26.73 24.78
N ARG A 451 8.18 -25.61 25.12
CA ARG A 451 9.54 -25.29 24.70
C ARG A 451 10.55 -26.06 25.53
N LEU A 452 11.39 -26.84 24.87
CA LEU A 452 12.48 -27.60 25.47
C LEU A 452 13.82 -26.93 25.18
N PHE A 453 14.70 -26.94 26.17
CA PHE A 453 16.10 -26.57 26.06
C PHE A 453 16.97 -27.82 25.99
N LEU A 454 17.91 -27.87 25.04
CA LEU A 454 18.88 -28.94 24.88
C LEU A 454 20.30 -28.39 24.94
N THR A 455 21.18 -29.03 25.70
CA THR A 455 22.59 -28.59 25.88
C THR A 455 23.52 -28.88 24.69
N VAL A 456 22.97 -29.03 23.49
CA VAL A 456 23.74 -29.31 22.26
C VAL A 456 23.37 -28.33 21.17
N GLY A 457 24.34 -27.87 20.39
CA GLY A 457 24.17 -26.82 19.38
C GLY A 457 24.98 -27.05 18.10
N ARG A 458 25.20 -25.99 17.32
CA ARG A 458 25.96 -26.05 16.05
C ARG A 458 27.40 -26.53 16.26
N MET A 459 28.02 -26.16 17.39
CA MET A 459 29.38 -26.61 17.74
C MET A 459 29.45 -28.13 17.92
N ASP A 460 28.34 -28.79 18.26
CA ASP A 460 28.22 -30.25 18.34
C ASP A 460 27.87 -30.91 16.98
N ARG A 461 27.91 -30.14 15.88
CA ARG A 461 27.50 -30.55 14.52
C ARG A 461 26.05 -31.02 14.44
N LEU A 462 25.19 -30.45 15.29
CA LEU A 462 23.76 -30.70 15.30
C LEU A 462 23.08 -30.01 14.10
N THR A 463 22.21 -30.74 13.42
CA THR A 463 21.34 -30.21 12.36
C THR A 463 19.89 -30.57 12.67
N PRO A 464 18.90 -29.85 12.12
CA PRO A 464 17.49 -30.16 12.38
C PRO A 464 17.14 -31.61 12.03
N ARG A 465 17.68 -32.12 10.91
CA ARG A 465 17.52 -33.53 10.50
C ARG A 465 18.05 -34.51 11.53
N LYS A 466 19.27 -34.33 12.03
CA LYS A 466 19.86 -35.21 13.06
C LYS A 466 19.10 -35.15 14.38
N LEU A 467 18.57 -33.98 14.72
CA LEU A 467 17.78 -33.79 15.94
C LEU A 467 16.43 -34.53 15.85
N LEU A 468 15.75 -34.42 14.71
CA LEU A 468 14.51 -35.16 14.44
C LEU A 468 14.74 -36.68 14.40
N GLU A 469 15.81 -37.16 13.75
CA GLU A 469 16.19 -38.58 13.76
C GLU A 469 16.47 -39.09 15.18
N PHE A 470 17.11 -38.26 16.02
CA PHE A 470 17.36 -38.60 17.42
C PHE A 470 16.06 -38.69 18.24
N PHE A 471 15.14 -37.74 18.10
CA PHE A 471 13.85 -37.77 18.79
C PHE A 471 12.97 -38.94 18.35
N ASN A 472 12.94 -39.25 17.05
CA ASN A 472 12.22 -40.39 16.53
C ASN A 472 12.79 -41.70 17.10
N LYS A 473 14.11 -41.88 17.04
CA LYS A 473 14.77 -43.11 17.51
C LYS A 473 14.68 -43.32 19.03
N THR A 474 14.69 -42.24 19.80
CA THR A 474 14.86 -42.32 21.26
C THR A 474 13.56 -42.13 22.02
N ALA A 475 12.63 -41.33 21.48
CA ALA A 475 11.38 -40.96 22.14
C ALA A 475 10.14 -41.25 21.29
N HIS A 476 10.31 -41.89 20.12
CA HIS A 476 9.22 -42.20 19.17
C HIS A 476 8.40 -40.98 18.76
N VAL A 477 9.05 -39.82 18.66
CA VAL A 477 8.41 -38.55 18.30
C VAL A 477 8.55 -38.30 16.81
N ASN A 478 7.44 -37.99 16.15
CA ASN A 478 7.40 -37.72 14.71
C ASN A 478 7.63 -36.24 14.42
N ARG A 479 7.90 -35.91 13.15
CA ARG A 479 8.14 -34.52 12.73
C ARG A 479 6.93 -33.62 12.99
N GLU A 480 5.72 -34.18 12.91
CA GLU A 480 4.44 -33.47 13.11
C GLU A 480 4.26 -33.02 14.57
N ASP A 481 4.91 -33.70 15.51
CA ASP A 481 4.88 -33.37 16.94
C ASP A 481 5.90 -32.28 17.34
N ILE A 482 6.73 -31.84 16.39
CA ILE A 482 7.82 -30.89 16.61
C ILE A 482 7.52 -29.59 15.85
N GLY A 483 7.47 -28.48 16.59
CA GLY A 483 7.32 -27.12 16.08
C GLY A 483 8.68 -26.48 15.75
N ASP A 484 8.86 -25.21 16.13
CA ASP A 484 10.07 -24.46 15.83
C ASP A 484 11.33 -25.05 16.48
N ILE A 485 12.44 -25.05 15.74
CA ILE A 485 13.76 -25.52 16.18
C ILE A 485 14.78 -24.39 16.02
N ASP A 486 15.27 -23.85 17.13
CA ASP A 486 16.30 -22.82 17.18
C ASP A 486 17.65 -23.43 17.61
N ILE A 487 18.49 -23.80 16.64
CA ILE A 487 19.85 -24.30 16.92
C ILE A 487 20.83 -23.13 17.02
N LEU A 488 21.32 -22.88 18.23
CA LEU A 488 22.36 -21.90 18.56
C LEU A 488 23.72 -22.60 18.66
N ASP A 489 24.79 -21.84 18.86
CA ASP A 489 26.15 -22.40 18.79
C ASP A 489 26.40 -23.48 19.88
N LYS A 490 25.93 -23.25 21.10
CA LYS A 490 26.19 -24.14 22.26
C LYS A 490 24.97 -24.95 22.73
N PHE A 491 23.77 -24.60 22.29
CA PHE A 491 22.52 -25.20 22.76
C PHE A 491 21.41 -25.05 21.71
N THR A 492 20.28 -25.70 21.93
CA THR A 492 19.13 -25.70 21.01
C THR A 492 17.84 -25.53 21.79
N PHE A 493 16.90 -24.76 21.24
CA PHE A 493 15.51 -24.78 21.67
C PHE A 493 14.65 -25.54 20.66
N VAL A 494 13.68 -26.30 21.16
CA VAL A 494 12.69 -27.01 20.35
C VAL A 494 11.32 -26.84 20.97
N ASP A 495 10.35 -26.40 20.19
CA ASP A 495 8.94 -26.46 20.59
C ASP A 495 8.40 -27.86 20.24
N ALA A 496 7.79 -28.56 21.19
CA ALA A 496 7.20 -29.90 20.99
C ALA A 496 5.82 -29.99 21.64
N THR A 497 4.88 -30.75 21.07
CA THR A 497 3.54 -30.94 21.67
C THR A 497 3.66 -31.47 23.10
N GLU A 498 2.69 -31.24 23.99
CA GLU A 498 2.80 -31.69 25.40
C GLU A 498 3.17 -33.18 25.54
N ASN A 499 2.60 -34.05 24.71
CA ASN A 499 2.88 -35.49 24.73
C ASN A 499 4.30 -35.80 24.25
N ALA A 500 4.75 -35.16 23.17
CA ALA A 500 6.11 -35.30 22.68
C ALA A 500 7.13 -34.72 23.66
N ALA A 501 6.84 -33.59 24.28
CA ALA A 501 7.70 -32.96 25.28
C ALA A 501 7.91 -33.86 26.50
N LYS A 502 6.84 -34.48 27.02
CA LYS A 502 6.93 -35.49 28.09
C LYS A 502 7.79 -36.69 27.69
N SER A 503 7.62 -37.20 26.47
CA SER A 503 8.42 -38.33 25.96
C SER A 503 9.89 -37.96 25.79
N ILE A 504 10.20 -36.80 25.23
CA ILE A 504 11.58 -36.32 25.03
C ILE A 504 12.27 -36.10 26.39
N LEU A 505 11.62 -35.44 27.35
CA LEU A 505 12.18 -35.22 28.68
C LEU A 505 12.54 -36.53 29.38
N LYS A 506 11.67 -37.54 29.27
CA LYS A 506 11.86 -38.85 29.91
C LYS A 506 12.95 -39.68 29.22
N ASN A 507 12.96 -39.70 27.89
CA ASN A 507 13.72 -40.72 27.14
C ASN A 507 15.01 -40.18 26.51
N CYS A 508 15.10 -38.88 26.22
CA CYS A 508 16.26 -38.28 25.56
C CYS A 508 17.32 -37.74 26.55
N ALA A 509 16.93 -37.44 27.80
CA ALA A 509 17.86 -36.94 28.81
C ALA A 509 18.98 -37.98 29.10
N GLY A 510 20.24 -37.54 29.02
CA GLY A 510 21.42 -38.38 29.28
C GLY A 510 21.88 -39.24 28.09
N LYS A 511 21.11 -39.30 27.00
CA LYS A 511 21.50 -39.98 25.76
C LYS A 511 22.47 -39.12 24.95
N LYS A 512 23.19 -39.75 24.01
CA LYS A 512 24.24 -39.08 23.22
C LYS A 512 23.73 -38.71 21.83
N ILE A 513 23.98 -37.46 21.43
CA ILE A 513 23.97 -37.06 20.02
C ILE A 513 25.43 -36.89 19.60
N GLY A 514 25.90 -37.76 18.71
CA GLY A 514 27.32 -37.86 18.41
C GLY A 514 28.14 -38.26 19.64
N ARG A 515 29.08 -37.42 20.07
CA ARG A 515 29.95 -37.67 21.25
C ARG A 515 29.46 -36.96 22.53
N ARG A 516 28.46 -36.08 22.44
CA ARG A 516 28.00 -35.26 23.57
C ARG A 516 26.73 -35.84 24.20
N LYS A 517 26.70 -35.89 25.54
CA LYS A 517 25.47 -36.23 26.28
C LYS A 517 24.53 -35.01 26.29
N VAL A 518 23.27 -35.25 25.96
CA VAL A 518 22.24 -34.22 25.91
C VAL A 518 21.54 -34.16 27.26
N LYS A 519 21.46 -32.96 27.86
CA LYS A 519 20.45 -32.68 28.88
C LYS A 519 19.28 -31.97 28.22
N VAL A 520 18.07 -32.34 28.63
CA VAL A 520 16.82 -31.75 28.14
C VAL A 520 16.07 -31.20 29.35
N GLU A 521 15.65 -29.94 29.28
CA GLU A 521 14.90 -29.26 30.34
C GLU A 521 13.74 -28.48 29.72
N VAL A 522 12.65 -28.30 30.48
CA VAL A 522 11.58 -27.38 30.06
C VAL A 522 12.12 -25.96 30.17
N SER A 523 12.07 -25.22 29.07
CA SER A 523 12.45 -23.83 29.06
C SER A 523 11.29 -22.99 29.56
N ASN A 524 11.33 -22.57 30.82
CA ASN A 524 10.45 -21.53 31.29
C ASN A 524 10.81 -20.23 30.56
N LYS A 525 9.85 -19.62 29.86
CA LYS A 525 9.96 -18.23 29.40
C LYS A 525 10.30 -17.38 30.63
N LYS A 526 11.57 -17.00 30.78
CA LYS A 526 11.90 -15.83 31.60
C LYS A 526 11.57 -14.59 30.78
N LYS A 527 10.91 -13.66 31.47
CA LYS A 527 10.42 -12.34 31.05
C LYS A 527 11.24 -11.65 29.98
#